data_AF-A0A5C8BUS2-F1
#
_entry.id   AF-A0A5C8BUS2-F1
#
_cell.length_a   1.000
_cell.length_b   1.000
_cell.length_c   1.000
_cell.angle_alpha   90.00
_cell.angle_beta   90.00
_cell.angle_gamma   90.00
#
_symmetry.space_group_name_H-M   'P 1'
#
loop_
_entity.id
_entity.type
_entity.pdbx_description
1 polymer ?
#
loop_
_entity_poly.entity_id
_entity_poly.type
_entity_poly.pdbx_seq_one_letter_code
_entity_poly.pdbx_strand_id
1 'polypeptide(L)'
;LNILGTGVDIVIKPPAAALDQMNEFVTQMHTTSGLINELDAGVSVREAEEQVLDFIREFVPEPRKAPLAGNSIATDRSFINRDMTELDDWLHYRMIDVSSIKMLAREWYPRAYFNAPEKSGNHRALADIVESIEELRYYRQTVFWPEPGIDSDGARAAAEAIAAART
;
A
#
# COMPACT_ATOMS: atom_id res chain seq x y z
N LEU A 1 1.79 -1.81 13.60
CA LEU A 1 2.09 -2.13 12.17
C LEU A 1 2.90 -3.42 12.12
N ASN A 2 2.40 -4.51 12.71
CA ASN A 2 3.13 -5.79 12.75
C ASN A 2 2.81 -6.58 11.47
N ILE A 3 3.81 -7.27 10.91
CA ILE A 3 3.60 -8.12 9.73
C ILE A 3 2.97 -9.43 10.20
N LEU A 4 1.91 -9.86 9.51
CA LEU A 4 1.20 -11.10 9.79
C LEU A 4 1.48 -12.10 8.67
N GLY A 5 1.89 -13.32 9.01
CA GLY A 5 2.29 -14.34 8.04
C GLY A 5 3.53 -13.96 7.23
N THR A 6 3.77 -14.70 6.15
CA THR A 6 4.86 -14.46 5.19
C THR A 6 4.42 -13.63 3.97
N GLY A 7 3.12 -13.32 3.87
CA GLY A 7 2.52 -12.73 2.68
C GLY A 7 2.25 -13.75 1.57
N VAL A 8 1.69 -13.25 0.48
CA VAL A 8 1.38 -13.99 -0.75
C VAL A 8 2.15 -13.37 -1.90
N ASP A 9 2.90 -14.19 -2.65
CA ASP A 9 3.60 -13.78 -3.87
C ASP A 9 3.10 -14.63 -5.03
N ILE A 10 2.34 -14.00 -5.94
CA ILE A 10 1.70 -14.66 -7.06
C ILE A 10 2.03 -13.88 -8.33
N VAL A 11 2.57 -14.59 -9.32
CA VAL A 11 2.78 -14.05 -10.66
C VAL A 11 1.55 -14.34 -11.50
N ILE A 12 0.96 -13.30 -12.07
CA ILE A 12 -0.17 -13.40 -13.00
C ILE A 12 0.38 -13.42 -14.42
N LYS A 13 -0.07 -14.39 -15.23
CA LYS A 13 0.30 -14.48 -16.64
C LYS A 13 -0.46 -13.43 -17.47
N PRO A 14 0.22 -12.45 -18.07
CA PRO A 14 -0.43 -11.47 -18.92
C PRO A 14 -0.76 -12.06 -20.31
N PRO A 15 -1.75 -11.51 -21.03
CA PRO A 15 -1.93 -11.83 -22.44
C PRO A 15 -0.74 -11.32 -23.27
N ALA A 16 -0.38 -12.01 -24.35
CA ALA A 16 0.77 -11.64 -25.20
C ALA A 16 0.71 -10.18 -25.68
N ALA A 17 -0.47 -9.70 -26.06
CA ALA A 17 -0.67 -8.32 -26.49
C ALA A 17 -0.33 -7.26 -25.41
N ALA A 18 -0.39 -7.60 -24.13
CA ALA A 18 0.03 -6.71 -23.06
C ALA A 18 1.55 -6.61 -22.95
N LEU A 19 2.28 -7.68 -23.26
CA LEU A 19 3.74 -7.67 -23.31
C LEU A 19 4.25 -6.76 -24.43
N ASP A 20 3.60 -6.82 -25.60
CA ASP A 20 3.94 -5.99 -26.75
C ASP A 20 3.71 -4.48 -26.53
N GLN A 21 2.88 -4.13 -25.55
CA GLN A 21 2.55 -2.74 -25.19
C GLN A 21 3.47 -2.17 -24.11
N MET A 22 4.37 -2.96 -23.53
CA MET A 22 5.31 -2.47 -22.53
C MET A 22 6.29 -1.49 -23.20
N ASN A 23 6.46 -0.31 -22.60
CA ASN A 23 7.50 0.61 -23.04
C ASN A 23 8.88 0.14 -22.56
N GLU A 24 9.95 0.80 -23.03
CA GLU A 24 11.33 0.45 -22.70
C GLU A 24 11.60 0.44 -21.19
N PHE A 25 11.06 1.42 -20.45
CA PHE A 25 11.25 1.54 -19.01
C PHE A 25 10.65 0.35 -18.25
N VAL A 26 9.40 0.00 -18.55
CA VAL A 26 8.69 -1.14 -17.92
C VAL A 26 9.38 -2.45 -18.28
N THR A 27 9.77 -2.60 -19.55
CA THR A 27 10.49 -3.80 -20.02
C THR A 27 11.81 -3.99 -19.27
N GLN A 28 12.60 -2.92 -19.12
CA GLN A 28 13.86 -2.99 -18.39
C GLN A 28 13.64 -3.27 -16.90
N MET A 29 12.62 -2.67 -16.27
CA MET A 29 12.27 -2.91 -14.88
C MET A 29 11.93 -4.39 -14.61
N HIS A 30 11.05 -4.98 -15.44
CA HIS A 30 10.67 -6.39 -15.32
C HIS A 30 11.80 -7.35 -15.70
N THR A 31 12.73 -6.91 -16.54
CA THR A 31 13.96 -7.66 -16.85
C THR A 31 14.91 -7.67 -15.65
N THR A 32 15.20 -6.51 -15.07
CA THR A 32 16.14 -6.38 -13.94
C THR A 32 15.62 -7.09 -12.68
N SER A 33 14.31 -7.03 -12.42
CA SER A 33 13.68 -7.72 -11.28
C SER A 33 13.51 -9.24 -11.47
N GLY A 34 13.80 -9.75 -12.68
CA GLY A 34 13.62 -11.16 -13.05
C GLY A 34 12.17 -11.56 -13.36
N LEU A 35 11.19 -10.68 -13.12
CA LEU A 35 9.77 -10.96 -13.30
C LEU A 35 9.45 -11.43 -14.72
N ILE A 36 10.09 -10.86 -15.74
CA ILE A 36 9.84 -11.19 -17.15
C ILE A 36 10.01 -12.70 -17.44
N ASN A 37 10.87 -13.38 -16.69
CA ASN A 37 11.14 -14.81 -16.85
C ASN A 37 10.11 -15.70 -16.13
N GLU A 38 9.33 -15.14 -15.21
CA GLU A 38 8.33 -15.84 -14.41
C GLU A 38 6.93 -15.75 -15.02
N LEU A 39 6.67 -14.76 -15.88
CA LEU A 39 5.34 -14.45 -16.44
C LEU A 39 4.69 -15.64 -17.15
N ASP A 40 5.47 -16.44 -17.88
CA ASP A 40 4.93 -17.57 -18.64
C ASP A 40 4.39 -18.70 -17.78
N ALA A 41 4.94 -18.85 -16.56
CA ALA A 41 4.51 -19.82 -15.55
C ALA A 41 3.47 -19.24 -14.57
N GLY A 42 3.07 -17.98 -14.76
CA GLY A 42 2.07 -17.33 -13.94
C GLY A 42 0.68 -17.96 -14.05
N VAL A 43 -0.16 -17.65 -13.07
CA VAL A 43 -1.55 -18.10 -12.99
C VAL A 43 -2.52 -17.11 -13.63
N SER A 44 -3.78 -17.50 -13.78
CA SER A 44 -4.83 -16.57 -14.21
C SER A 44 -5.17 -15.55 -13.11
N VAL A 45 -5.74 -14.41 -13.51
CA VAL A 45 -6.23 -13.38 -12.56
C VAL A 45 -7.19 -13.97 -11.54
N ARG A 46 -8.12 -14.84 -11.97
CA ARG A 46 -9.09 -15.49 -11.09
C ARG A 46 -8.42 -16.38 -10.04
N GLU A 47 -7.45 -17.20 -10.45
CA GLU A 47 -6.70 -18.05 -9.51
C GLU A 47 -5.86 -17.23 -8.53
N ALA A 48 -5.34 -16.08 -8.96
CA ALA A 48 -4.65 -15.15 -8.08
C ALA A 48 -5.61 -14.50 -7.08
N GLU A 49 -6.78 -14.05 -7.54
CA GLU A 49 -7.83 -13.47 -6.69
C GLU A 49 -8.28 -14.45 -5.59
N GLU A 50 -8.55 -15.71 -5.96
CA GLU A 50 -8.94 -16.77 -5.02
C GLU A 50 -7.87 -16.97 -3.93
N GLN A 51 -6.60 -17.11 -4.31
CA GLN A 51 -5.50 -17.29 -3.36
C GLN A 51 -5.27 -16.08 -2.45
N VAL A 52 -5.38 -14.86 -2.98
CA VAL A 52 -5.26 -13.63 -2.19
C VAL A 52 -6.42 -13.51 -1.20
N LEU A 53 -7.64 -13.80 -1.64
CA LEU A 53 -8.82 -13.78 -0.78
C LEU A 53 -8.72 -14.80 0.35
N ASP A 54 -8.28 -16.02 0.05
CA ASP A 54 -8.12 -17.08 1.05
C ASP A 54 -7.11 -16.66 2.12
N PHE A 55 -5.96 -16.10 1.73
CA PHE A 55 -5.00 -15.54 2.68
C PHE A 55 -5.59 -14.41 3.52
N ILE A 56 -6.32 -13.47 2.91
CA ILE A 56 -6.92 -12.35 3.64
C ILE A 56 -7.96 -12.85 4.66
N ARG A 57 -8.77 -13.86 4.29
CA ARG A 57 -9.82 -14.42 5.16
C ARG A 57 -9.26 -15.08 6.42
N GLU A 58 -8.03 -15.59 6.39
CA GLU A 58 -7.35 -16.13 7.58
C GLU A 58 -7.15 -15.07 8.67
N PHE A 59 -6.85 -13.82 8.27
CA PHE A 59 -6.57 -12.73 9.20
C PHE A 59 -7.75 -11.76 9.39
N VAL A 60 -8.62 -11.66 8.39
CA VAL A 60 -9.76 -10.74 8.33
C VAL A 60 -10.98 -11.52 7.82
N PRO A 61 -11.63 -12.32 8.70
CA PRO A 61 -12.71 -13.22 8.30
C PRO A 61 -14.04 -12.51 8.00
N GLU A 62 -14.17 -11.25 8.38
CA GLU A 62 -15.35 -10.43 8.09
C GLU A 62 -15.08 -9.49 6.89
N PRO A 63 -15.97 -9.44 5.90
CA PRO A 63 -15.83 -8.53 4.78
C PRO A 63 -15.92 -7.06 5.24
N ARG A 64 -15.27 -6.19 4.47
CA ARG A 64 -15.27 -4.73 4.64
C ARG A 64 -14.72 -4.25 5.98
N LYS A 65 -13.83 -5.00 6.62
CA LYS A 65 -13.12 -4.55 7.83
C LYS A 65 -11.76 -3.94 7.54
N ALA A 66 -10.99 -4.56 6.66
CA ALA A 66 -9.62 -4.14 6.37
C ALA A 66 -9.59 -3.08 5.24
N PRO A 67 -9.01 -1.88 5.47
CA PRO A 67 -8.71 -0.96 4.39
C PRO A 67 -7.52 -1.48 3.57
N LEU A 68 -7.50 -1.18 2.27
CA LEU A 68 -6.33 -1.41 1.43
C LEU A 68 -5.23 -0.39 1.80
N ALA A 69 -3.97 -0.83 1.94
CA ALA A 69 -2.87 0.02 2.39
C ALA A 69 -1.61 -0.20 1.56
N GLY A 70 -0.86 0.88 1.30
CA GLY A 70 0.41 0.86 0.58
C GLY A 70 0.82 2.24 0.09
N ASN A 71 1.89 2.32 -0.71
CA ASN A 71 2.32 3.55 -1.36
C ASN A 71 1.57 3.77 -2.67
N SER A 72 0.97 4.95 -2.85
CA SER A 72 0.27 5.32 -4.09
C SER A 72 -0.81 4.31 -4.47
N ILE A 73 -1.42 3.71 -3.43
CA ILE A 73 -2.24 2.51 -3.46
C ILE A 73 -3.56 2.67 -4.25
N ALA A 74 -3.93 3.90 -4.59
CA ALA A 74 -5.08 4.18 -5.43
C ALA A 74 -4.93 3.57 -6.84
N THR A 75 -3.70 3.49 -7.35
CA THR A 75 -3.42 2.82 -8.62
C THR A 75 -3.75 1.34 -8.53
N ASP A 76 -3.23 0.65 -7.53
CA ASP A 76 -3.49 -0.78 -7.27
C ASP A 76 -4.98 -1.03 -7.05
N ARG A 77 -5.66 -0.15 -6.29
CA ARG A 77 -7.11 -0.23 -6.09
C ARG A 77 -7.88 -0.20 -7.41
N SER A 78 -7.43 0.61 -8.38
CA SER A 78 -8.09 0.68 -9.68
C SER A 78 -7.98 -0.62 -10.49
N PHE A 79 -6.84 -1.32 -10.38
CA PHE A 79 -6.65 -2.64 -10.99
C PHE A 79 -7.47 -3.71 -10.27
N ILE A 80 -7.45 -3.72 -8.93
CA ILE A 80 -8.24 -4.64 -8.12
C ILE A 80 -9.74 -4.48 -8.42
N ASN A 81 -10.26 -3.25 -8.44
CA ASN A 81 -11.67 -3.00 -8.73
C ASN A 81 -12.09 -3.46 -10.15
N ARG A 82 -11.17 -3.40 -11.13
CA ARG A 82 -11.43 -3.83 -12.50
C ARG A 82 -11.34 -5.35 -12.67
N ASP A 83 -10.30 -5.97 -12.12
CA ASP A 83 -9.89 -7.32 -12.46
C ASP A 83 -10.16 -8.36 -11.35
N MET A 84 -10.33 -7.90 -10.10
CA MET A 84 -10.52 -8.73 -8.91
C MET A 84 -11.69 -8.20 -8.07
N THR A 85 -12.91 -8.30 -8.61
CA THR A 85 -14.11 -7.70 -8.01
C THR A 85 -14.50 -8.31 -6.66
N GLU A 86 -14.29 -9.62 -6.47
CA GLU A 86 -14.60 -10.26 -5.18
C GLU A 86 -13.63 -9.79 -4.09
N LEU A 87 -12.35 -9.61 -4.45
CA LEU A 87 -11.37 -9.00 -3.57
C LEU A 87 -11.74 -7.55 -3.23
N ASP A 88 -12.12 -6.75 -4.22
CA ASP A 88 -12.55 -5.35 -4.03
C ASP A 88 -13.72 -5.23 -3.04
N ASP A 89 -14.70 -6.12 -3.16
CA ASP A 89 -15.89 -6.20 -2.31
C ASP A 89 -15.58 -6.66 -0.88
N TRP A 90 -14.56 -7.50 -0.71
CA TRP A 90 -14.09 -7.95 0.60
C TRP A 90 -13.33 -6.86 1.35
N LEU A 91 -12.62 -5.99 0.63
CA LEU A 91 -11.88 -4.88 1.21
C LEU A 91 -12.82 -3.73 1.61
N HIS A 92 -12.46 -2.99 2.66
CA HIS A 92 -13.16 -1.75 2.99
C HIS A 92 -12.90 -0.69 1.91
N TYR A 93 -13.85 0.25 1.72
CA TYR A 93 -13.77 1.29 0.68
C TYR A 93 -12.69 2.34 0.96
N ARG A 94 -12.28 2.52 2.23
CA ARG A 94 -11.19 3.42 2.62
C ARG A 94 -9.83 2.78 2.32
N MET A 95 -8.88 3.65 2.04
CA MET A 95 -7.48 3.27 1.83
C MET A 95 -6.58 3.99 2.84
N ILE A 96 -5.44 3.38 3.15
CA ILE A 96 -4.34 4.01 3.87
C ILE A 96 -3.19 4.19 2.87
N ASP A 97 -3.08 5.41 2.33
CA ASP A 97 -2.02 5.75 1.38
C ASP A 97 -0.82 6.37 2.10
N VAL A 98 0.28 5.61 2.15
CA VAL A 98 1.54 6.05 2.77
C VAL A 98 2.14 7.24 2.03
N SER A 99 1.92 7.33 0.70
CA SER A 99 2.42 8.44 -0.12
C SER A 99 1.74 9.77 0.24
N SER A 100 0.48 9.73 0.69
CA SER A 100 -0.20 10.93 1.21
C SER A 100 0.48 11.48 2.45
N ILE A 101 0.91 10.61 3.38
CA ILE A 101 1.65 11.01 4.59
C ILE A 101 3.04 11.52 4.20
N LYS A 102 3.74 10.84 3.28
CA LYS A 102 5.04 11.27 2.75
C LYS A 102 5.00 12.69 2.19
N MET A 103 3.96 13.02 1.43
CA MET A 103 3.78 14.35 0.86
C MET A 103 3.59 15.43 1.94
N LEU A 104 2.77 15.16 2.95
CA LEU A 104 2.59 16.08 4.09
C LEU A 104 3.86 16.20 4.92
N ALA A 105 4.58 15.10 5.14
CA ALA A 105 5.85 15.10 5.85
C ALA A 105 6.91 15.94 5.15
N ARG A 106 6.95 15.93 3.81
CA ARG A 106 7.86 16.77 3.03
C ARG A 106 7.65 18.27 3.31
N GLU A 107 6.39 18.70 3.36
CA GLU A 107 6.04 20.11 3.53
C GLU A 107 6.14 20.56 4.99
N TRP A 108 5.57 19.78 5.91
CA TRP A 108 5.41 20.18 7.31
C TRP A 108 6.55 19.71 8.21
N TYR A 109 7.24 18.64 7.82
CA TYR A 109 8.31 18.02 8.61
C TYR A 109 9.54 17.68 7.76
N PRO A 110 10.20 18.65 7.08
CA PRO A 110 11.28 18.38 6.14
C PRO A 110 12.41 17.52 6.73
N ARG A 111 12.74 17.70 8.02
CA ARG A 111 13.75 16.90 8.71
C ARG A 111 13.38 15.42 8.77
N ALA A 112 12.13 15.08 9.06
CA ALA A 112 11.66 13.71 9.01
C ALA A 112 11.69 13.18 7.57
N TYR A 113 11.21 13.97 6.61
CA TYR A 113 11.21 13.55 5.21
C TYR A 113 12.61 13.19 4.67
N PHE A 114 13.61 14.05 4.88
CA PHE A 114 14.98 13.83 4.37
C PHE A 114 15.77 12.77 5.15
N ASN A 115 15.26 12.28 6.28
CA ASN A 115 15.86 11.19 7.06
C ASN A 115 15.01 9.91 7.03
N ALA A 116 14.03 9.82 6.11
CA ALA A 116 13.28 8.59 5.90
C ALA A 116 14.20 7.49 5.35
N PRO A 117 13.98 6.21 5.68
CA PRO A 117 14.75 5.09 5.14
C PRO A 117 14.76 5.07 3.61
N GLU A 118 15.91 4.73 3.03
CA GLU A 118 16.01 4.49 1.58
C GLU A 118 15.28 3.21 1.19
N LYS A 119 14.63 3.23 0.02
CA LYS A 119 13.99 2.05 -0.57
C LYS A 119 15.03 1.23 -1.34
N SER A 120 15.01 -0.08 -1.18
CA SER A 120 15.97 -0.99 -1.83
C SER A 120 15.69 -1.16 -3.33
N GLY A 121 14.45 -0.92 -3.77
CA GLY A 121 14.11 -0.75 -5.19
C GLY A 121 14.13 -2.03 -6.02
N ASN A 122 13.94 -3.20 -5.40
CA ASN A 122 13.93 -4.47 -6.12
C ASN A 122 12.66 -4.71 -6.96
N HIS A 123 11.64 -3.85 -6.85
CA HIS A 123 10.39 -3.88 -7.64
C HIS A 123 9.68 -5.24 -7.60
N ARG A 124 9.67 -5.87 -6.43
CA ARG A 124 8.94 -7.11 -6.17
C ARG A 124 7.86 -6.82 -5.14
N ALA A 125 6.65 -7.32 -5.38
CA ALA A 125 5.46 -6.94 -4.62
C ALA A 125 5.65 -7.10 -3.10
N LEU A 126 6.12 -8.26 -2.61
CA LEU A 126 6.33 -8.47 -1.17
C LEU A 126 7.38 -7.54 -0.58
N ALA A 127 8.49 -7.30 -1.29
CA ALA A 127 9.54 -6.39 -0.83
C ALA A 127 8.99 -4.95 -0.72
N ASP A 128 8.29 -4.49 -1.75
CA ASP A 128 7.71 -3.14 -1.80
C ASP A 128 6.62 -2.95 -0.73
N ILE A 129 5.85 -4.00 -0.39
CA ILE A 129 4.89 -4.00 0.73
C ILE A 129 5.60 -3.83 2.07
N VAL A 130 6.67 -4.59 2.31
CA VAL A 130 7.46 -4.49 3.54
C VAL A 130 8.05 -3.09 3.68
N GLU A 131 8.62 -2.55 2.61
CA GLU A 131 9.14 -1.18 2.59
C GLU A 131 8.05 -0.13 2.86
N SER A 132 6.84 -0.33 2.33
CA SER A 132 5.69 0.56 2.61
C SER A 132 5.31 0.54 4.09
N ILE A 133 5.34 -0.64 4.73
CA ILE A 133 5.06 -0.80 6.16
C ILE A 133 6.15 -0.11 7.00
N GLU A 134 7.41 -0.27 6.63
CA GLU A 134 8.55 0.36 7.29
C GLU A 134 8.53 1.88 7.15
N GLU A 135 8.21 2.40 5.97
CA GLU A 135 8.01 3.83 5.72
C GLU A 135 6.88 4.40 6.60
N LEU A 136 5.75 3.69 6.70
CA LEU A 136 4.65 4.11 7.57
C LEU A 136 5.01 4.02 9.07
N ARG A 137 5.78 3.01 9.47
CA ARG A 137 6.31 2.91 10.85
C ARG A 137 7.22 4.09 11.16
N TYR A 138 8.07 4.49 10.23
CA TYR A 138 8.94 5.65 10.37
C TYR A 138 8.15 6.94 10.57
N TYR A 139 7.15 7.21 9.71
CA TYR A 139 6.33 8.41 9.86
C TYR A 139 5.51 8.40 11.14
N ARG A 140 4.99 7.24 11.57
CA ARG A 140 4.30 7.09 12.86
C ARG A 140 5.15 7.57 14.04
N GLN A 141 6.46 7.38 13.99
CA GLN A 141 7.38 7.77 15.07
C GLN A 141 7.87 9.23 14.97
N THR A 142 7.91 9.79 13.76
CA THR A 142 8.61 11.07 13.50
C THR A 142 7.68 12.23 13.17
N VAL A 143 6.47 11.96 12.71
CA VAL A 143 5.50 12.96 12.23
C VAL A 143 4.23 13.01 13.10
N PHE A 144 3.84 11.88 13.69
CA PHE A 144 2.68 11.83 14.58
C PHE A 144 3.08 12.03 16.04
N TRP A 145 2.09 12.39 16.87
CA TRP A 145 2.29 12.48 18.31
C TRP A 145 2.73 11.13 18.88
N PRO A 146 3.72 11.10 19.79
CA PRO A 146 4.11 9.87 20.46
C PRO A 146 2.95 9.33 21.29
N GLU A 147 2.83 8.01 21.39
CA GLU A 147 1.83 7.37 22.26
C GLU A 147 2.02 7.82 23.72
N PRO A 148 0.92 8.12 24.45
CA PRO A 148 -0.49 7.85 24.13
C PRO A 148 -1.18 8.90 23.24
N GLY A 149 -0.48 9.95 22.81
CA GLY A 149 -1.06 11.09 22.08
C GLY A 149 -1.62 12.17 23.00
N ILE A 150 -2.34 13.13 22.41
CA ILE A 150 -3.06 14.15 23.17
C ILE A 150 -4.27 13.55 23.88
N ASP A 151 -4.60 14.05 25.07
CA ASP A 151 -5.79 13.60 25.80
C ASP A 151 -7.09 14.18 25.22
N SER A 152 -8.23 13.73 25.77
CA SER A 152 -9.55 14.14 25.26
C SER A 152 -9.83 15.62 25.44
N ASP A 153 -9.31 16.25 26.51
CA ASP A 153 -9.52 17.66 26.78
C ASP A 153 -8.64 18.53 25.86
N GLY A 154 -7.38 18.15 25.66
CA GLY A 154 -6.47 18.78 24.69
C GLY A 154 -6.98 18.65 23.25
N ALA A 155 -7.52 17.49 22.87
CA ALA A 155 -8.16 17.30 21.57
C ALA A 155 -9.37 18.21 21.37
N ARG A 156 -10.21 18.37 22.41
CA ARG A 156 -11.38 19.27 22.36
C ARG A 156 -10.97 20.73 22.24
N ALA A 157 -10.00 21.16 23.04
CA ALA A 157 -9.48 22.53 22.98
C ALA A 157 -8.87 22.85 21.60
N ALA A 158 -8.12 21.93 21.01
CA ALA A 158 -7.59 22.11 19.66
C ALA A 158 -8.70 22.24 18.60
N ALA A 159 -9.76 21.43 18.71
CA ALA A 159 -10.91 21.51 17.81
C ALA A 159 -11.66 22.85 17.93
N GLU A 160 -11.88 23.34 19.15
CA GLU A 160 -12.50 24.65 19.42
C GLU A 160 -11.66 25.80 18.85
N ALA A 161 -10.34 25.78 19.04
CA ALA A 161 -9.43 26.78 18.51
C ALA A 161 -9.47 26.84 16.97
N ILE A 162 -9.49 25.68 16.30
CA ILE A 162 -9.61 25.60 14.82
C ILE A 162 -10.98 26.13 14.36
N ALA A 163 -12.05 25.81 15.08
CA ALA A 163 -13.40 26.30 14.75
C ALA A 163 -13.49 27.83 14.88
N ALA A 164 -12.91 28.40 15.94
CA ALA A 164 -12.87 29.86 16.16
C ALA A 164 -12.05 30.61 15.11
N ALA A 165 -11.02 29.98 14.52
CA ALA A 165 -10.21 30.60 13.47
C ALA A 165 -10.90 30.63 12.09
N ARG A 166 -12.06 29.98 11.91
CA ARG A 166 -12.83 29.97 10.65
C ARG A 166 -13.77 31.16 10.49
N THR A 167 -13.98 31.93 11.56
CA THR A 167 -14.79 33.16 11.58
C THR A 167 -13.89 34.38 11.56
#